data_AF-A0A346N6U7-F1
#
_entry.id   AF-A0A346N6U7-F1
#
_cell.length_a   1.000
_cell.length_b   1.000
_cell.length_c   1.000
_cell.angle_alpha   90.00
_cell.angle_beta   90.00
_cell.angle_gamma   90.00
#
_symmetry.space_group_name_H-M   'P 1'
#
loop_
_entity.id
_entity.type
_entity.pdbx_description
1 polymer ?
#
loop_
_entity_poly.entity_id
_entity_poly.type
_entity_poly.pdbx_seq_one_letter_code
_entity_poly.pdbx_strand_id
1 'polypeptide(L)'
;MKLKTIALLAGLFAAPAFAVTTAGHDIPYAGVYYSHEISDSARDSGSGKGLQFNLGLPLDYGRNNALELSLTDVSRERDVDGRKDYQTAFFVDWVHHYTSTNGGFSGLPKVTPLLIGGVGAINEDVDGDENLHFGGSAGAGLLFPLPWHGLALRTEARAQLQLNDKSVAGEDLLLDYRINVGLQVPLYFLREGGFNTAAPAECSIAVVDPSGARQDCSVDSDRDGVKDHADQCPATPAGVVVKANGCP
;
A
#
# COMPACT_ATOMS: atom_id res chain seq x y z
N MET A 1 -20.04 6.40 23.12
CA MET A 1 -20.91 7.27 22.27
C MET A 1 -21.11 6.57 20.92
N LYS A 2 -22.32 6.08 20.59
CA LYS A 2 -22.54 5.20 19.41
C LYS A 2 -22.42 6.00 18.10
N LEU A 3 -21.35 5.76 17.33
CA LEU A 3 -21.10 6.40 16.03
C LEU A 3 -22.10 5.89 14.98
N LYS A 4 -23.29 6.48 14.95
CA LYS A 4 -24.27 6.26 13.89
C LYS A 4 -24.04 7.28 12.79
N THR A 5 -23.83 6.75 11.58
CA THR A 5 -23.96 7.45 10.28
C THR A 5 -22.75 8.26 9.83
N ILE A 6 -21.83 7.62 9.11
CA ILE A 6 -21.04 8.27 8.06
C ILE A 6 -21.53 7.70 6.73
N ALA A 7 -22.47 8.40 6.10
CA ALA A 7 -22.85 8.15 4.72
C ALA A 7 -21.82 8.87 3.83
N LEU A 8 -20.88 8.10 3.27
CA LEU A 8 -19.94 8.61 2.28
C LEU A 8 -20.69 8.79 0.94
N LEU A 9 -20.92 10.04 0.54
CA LEU A 9 -21.52 10.39 -0.74
C LEU A 9 -20.62 9.91 -1.89
N ALA A 10 -21.10 8.92 -2.64
CA ALA A 10 -20.56 8.56 -3.95
C ALA A 10 -21.13 9.53 -5.01
N GLY A 11 -20.45 10.64 -5.23
CA GLY A 11 -20.67 11.50 -6.40
C GLY A 11 -19.84 11.00 -7.58
N LEU A 12 -20.41 10.11 -8.41
CA LEU A 12 -19.84 9.80 -9.72
C LEU A 12 -19.98 11.04 -10.62
N PHE A 13 -18.87 11.70 -10.94
CA PHE A 13 -18.78 12.62 -12.08
C PHE A 13 -17.73 12.14 -13.07
N ALA A 14 -18.15 12.09 -14.32
CA ALA A 14 -17.43 11.55 -15.45
C ALA A 14 -16.27 12.46 -15.88
N ALA A 15 -15.07 11.89 -15.96
CA ALA A 15 -13.95 12.40 -16.76
C ALA A 15 -13.42 11.25 -17.65
N PRO A 16 -13.11 11.48 -18.93
CA PRO A 16 -12.64 10.41 -19.82
C PRO A 16 -11.16 10.07 -19.55
N ALA A 17 -10.86 8.76 -19.51
CA ALA A 17 -9.55 8.08 -19.50
C ALA A 17 -8.49 8.65 -18.51
N PHE A 18 -8.02 7.93 -17.49
CA PHE A 18 -7.12 6.77 -17.58
C PHE A 18 -7.23 5.90 -16.30
N ALA A 19 -7.06 4.59 -16.45
CA ALA A 19 -6.95 3.64 -15.34
C ALA A 19 -5.62 3.86 -14.59
N VAL A 20 -5.56 4.83 -13.69
CA VAL A 20 -4.38 5.10 -12.88
C VAL A 20 -4.62 4.61 -11.46
N THR A 21 -4.10 3.43 -11.15
CA THR A 21 -3.88 3.03 -9.75
C THR A 21 -2.72 3.80 -9.17
N THR A 22 -2.59 3.87 -7.85
CA THR A 22 -1.42 4.49 -7.18
C THR A 22 -0.09 3.82 -7.53
N ALA A 23 -0.10 2.62 -8.12
CA ALA A 23 1.12 1.94 -8.54
C ALA A 23 1.90 2.75 -9.59
N GLY A 24 3.03 3.34 -9.17
CA GLY A 24 3.89 4.17 -10.02
C GLY A 24 3.40 5.61 -10.19
N HIS A 25 2.44 6.07 -9.38
CA HIS A 25 1.90 7.43 -9.47
C HIS A 25 1.74 8.07 -8.09
N ASP A 26 2.03 9.35 -7.99
CA ASP A 26 1.94 10.12 -6.74
C ASP A 26 0.52 10.67 -6.54
N ILE A 27 -0.44 9.77 -6.38
CA ILE A 27 -1.86 10.10 -6.17
C ILE A 27 -2.27 9.77 -4.73
N PRO A 28 -2.79 10.73 -3.95
CA PRO A 28 -3.48 10.46 -2.70
C PRO A 28 -4.58 9.42 -2.90
N TYR A 29 -4.85 8.61 -1.90
CA TYR A 29 -5.85 7.56 -2.02
C TYR A 29 -6.64 7.40 -0.73
N ALA A 30 -7.89 6.98 -0.88
CA ALA A 30 -8.70 6.49 0.24
C ALA A 30 -8.87 4.98 0.10
N GLY A 31 -9.04 4.27 1.20
CA GLY A 31 -9.33 2.85 1.20
C GLY A 31 -10.42 2.49 2.20
N VAL A 32 -11.23 1.51 1.84
CA VAL A 32 -12.23 0.89 2.73
C VAL A 32 -12.04 -0.62 2.66
N TYR A 33 -11.88 -1.24 3.82
CA TYR A 33 -11.53 -2.65 3.95
C TYR A 33 -12.45 -3.35 4.92
N TYR A 34 -12.79 -4.59 4.59
CA TYR A 34 -13.20 -5.55 5.59
C TYR A 34 -11.96 -6.04 6.35
N SER A 35 -12.03 -6.05 7.67
CA SER A 35 -10.95 -6.48 8.55
C SER A 35 -11.38 -7.73 9.31
N HIS A 36 -10.59 -8.78 9.18
CA HIS A 36 -10.70 -9.97 10.00
C HIS A 36 -9.50 -10.05 10.93
N GLU A 37 -9.76 -10.19 12.22
CA GLU A 37 -8.72 -10.26 13.23
C GLU A 37 -8.66 -11.66 13.84
N ILE A 38 -7.45 -12.15 13.96
CA ILE A 38 -7.08 -13.41 14.56
C ILE A 38 -6.30 -13.05 15.81
N SER A 39 -7.00 -13.04 16.94
CA SER A 39 -6.40 -12.84 18.25
C SER A 39 -5.68 -14.10 18.71
N ASP A 40 -4.66 -13.93 19.55
CA ASP A 40 -3.97 -15.04 20.19
C ASP A 40 -4.87 -15.73 21.23
N SER A 41 -4.42 -16.89 21.72
CA SER A 41 -5.14 -17.67 22.74
C SER A 41 -5.06 -17.08 24.15
N ALA A 42 -4.43 -15.91 24.35
CA ALA A 42 -4.36 -15.26 25.65
C ALA A 42 -5.65 -14.49 25.99
N ARG A 43 -6.53 -14.30 25.00
CA ARG A 43 -7.85 -13.68 25.16
C ARG A 43 -8.95 -14.75 25.09
N ASP A 44 -9.87 -14.75 26.05
CA ASP A 44 -11.07 -15.62 26.05
C ASP A 44 -12.14 -15.11 25.05
N SER A 45 -11.75 -14.89 23.80
CA SER A 45 -12.60 -14.33 22.75
C SER A 45 -12.31 -14.95 21.40
N GLY A 46 -13.37 -15.13 20.60
CA GLY A 46 -13.25 -15.58 19.22
C GLY A 46 -12.62 -14.53 18.30
N SER A 47 -12.48 -14.89 17.01
CA SER A 47 -11.94 -14.00 15.97
C SER A 47 -12.73 -12.70 15.83
N GLY A 48 -12.04 -11.58 15.64
CA GLY A 48 -12.64 -10.27 15.40
C GLY A 48 -13.08 -10.04 13.95
N LYS A 49 -14.11 -9.20 13.78
CA LYS A 49 -14.59 -8.73 12.46
C LYS A 49 -14.91 -7.25 12.53
N GLY A 50 -14.55 -6.53 11.46
CA GLY A 50 -14.61 -5.08 11.47
C GLY A 50 -14.41 -4.40 10.12
N LEU A 51 -14.22 -3.09 10.17
CA LEU A 51 -13.90 -2.24 9.03
C LEU A 51 -12.62 -1.46 9.29
N GLN A 52 -11.86 -1.22 8.24
CA GLN A 52 -10.72 -0.31 8.26
C GLN A 52 -10.88 0.75 7.16
N PHE A 53 -10.54 1.99 7.49
CA PHE A 53 -10.50 3.14 6.59
C PHE A 53 -9.08 3.68 6.54
N ASN A 54 -8.55 3.86 5.32
CA ASN A 54 -7.22 4.40 5.13
C ASN A 54 -7.27 5.69 4.31
N LEU A 55 -6.41 6.65 4.66
CA LEU A 55 -6.11 7.81 3.83
C LEU A 55 -4.60 7.86 3.59
N GLY A 56 -4.18 7.67 2.35
CA GLY A 56 -2.79 7.65 1.94
C GLY A 56 -2.36 8.93 1.21
N LEU A 57 -1.18 9.43 1.57
CA LEU A 57 -0.51 10.58 0.99
C LEU A 57 0.87 10.16 0.50
N PRO A 58 1.11 10.11 -0.82
CA PRO A 58 2.44 9.87 -1.38
C PRO A 58 3.44 10.89 -0.84
N LEU A 59 4.60 10.40 -0.38
CA LEU A 59 5.64 11.23 0.23
C LEU A 59 6.74 11.64 -0.75
N ASP A 60 6.94 10.89 -1.84
CA ASP A 60 8.13 11.04 -2.69
C ASP A 60 7.80 10.86 -4.17
N TYR A 61 8.16 11.85 -4.98
CA TYR A 61 8.03 11.85 -6.43
C TYR A 61 9.03 10.89 -7.10
N GLY A 62 8.92 9.58 -6.83
CA GLY A 62 9.76 8.54 -7.46
C GLY A 62 10.35 7.46 -6.56
N ARG A 63 10.05 7.45 -5.24
CA ARG A 63 10.52 6.37 -4.32
C ARG A 63 9.42 5.42 -3.84
N ASN A 64 8.20 5.55 -4.40
CA ASN A 64 7.05 4.68 -4.12
C ASN A 64 6.63 4.59 -2.63
N ASN A 65 6.89 5.65 -1.86
CA ASN A 65 6.54 5.73 -0.45
C ASN A 65 5.28 6.57 -0.23
N ALA A 66 4.46 6.19 0.74
CA ALA A 66 3.32 6.96 1.21
C ALA A 66 3.25 6.98 2.73
N LEU A 67 2.68 8.05 3.27
CA LEU A 67 2.18 8.12 4.64
C LEU A 67 0.70 7.73 4.61
N GLU A 68 0.27 6.81 5.45
CA GLU A 68 -1.10 6.33 5.51
C GLU A 68 -1.66 6.51 6.92
N LEU A 69 -2.82 7.15 7.03
CA LEU A 69 -3.60 7.21 8.25
C LEU A 69 -4.63 6.09 8.21
N SER A 70 -4.62 5.21 9.20
CA SER A 70 -5.48 4.03 9.27
C SER A 70 -6.38 4.09 10.50
N LEU A 71 -7.69 4.06 10.31
CA LEU A 71 -8.69 3.91 11.37
C LEU A 71 -9.35 2.54 11.24
N THR A 72 -9.18 1.70 12.26
CA THR A 72 -9.73 0.34 12.30
C THR A 72 -10.73 0.21 13.43
N ASP A 73 -11.87 -0.40 13.17
CA ASP A 73 -12.88 -0.72 14.17
C ASP A 73 -13.23 -2.21 14.04
N VAL A 74 -13.01 -2.98 15.11
CA VAL A 74 -13.22 -4.43 15.16
C VAL A 74 -14.06 -4.78 16.37
N SER A 75 -15.01 -5.69 16.19
CA SER A 75 -15.74 -6.31 17.28
C SER A 75 -15.39 -7.79 17.40
N ARG A 76 -15.27 -8.27 18.63
CA ARG A 76 -15.02 -9.67 18.98
C ARG A 76 -16.20 -10.19 19.80
N GLU A 77 -16.47 -11.48 19.72
CA GLU A 77 -17.47 -12.14 20.56
C GLU A 77 -16.73 -12.90 21.67
N ARG A 78 -17.12 -12.65 22.92
CA ARG A 78 -16.51 -13.27 24.10
C ARG A 78 -17.00 -14.70 24.27
N ASP A 79 -16.09 -15.62 24.51
CA ASP A 79 -16.42 -17.04 24.68
C ASP A 79 -17.14 -17.31 26.02
N VAL A 80 -16.91 -16.45 27.03
CA VAL A 80 -17.45 -16.61 28.38
C VAL A 80 -18.95 -16.31 28.49
N ASP A 81 -19.48 -15.35 27.74
CA ASP A 81 -20.85 -14.87 27.91
C ASP A 81 -21.56 -14.45 26.61
N GLY A 82 -20.89 -14.56 25.46
CA GLY A 82 -21.43 -14.20 24.14
C GLY A 82 -21.64 -12.71 23.93
N ARG A 83 -21.14 -11.83 24.82
CA ARG A 83 -21.16 -10.38 24.60
C ARG A 83 -20.04 -9.96 23.65
N LYS A 84 -20.09 -8.69 23.23
CA LYS A 84 -19.12 -8.13 22.29
C LYS A 84 -18.17 -7.16 22.98
N ASP A 85 -16.90 -7.36 22.71
CA ASP A 85 -15.85 -6.39 22.99
C ASP A 85 -15.50 -5.63 21.71
N TYR A 86 -15.09 -4.38 21.86
CA TYR A 86 -14.77 -3.50 20.72
C TYR A 86 -13.34 -2.99 20.83
N GLN A 87 -12.68 -2.90 19.69
CA GLN A 87 -11.38 -2.27 19.57
C GLN A 87 -11.40 -1.27 18.42
N THR A 88 -11.09 -0.02 18.75
CA THR A 88 -10.88 1.04 17.76
C THR A 88 -9.40 1.43 17.78
N ALA A 89 -8.73 1.33 16.64
CA ALA A 89 -7.30 1.65 16.52
C ALA A 89 -7.06 2.74 15.48
N PHE A 90 -6.19 3.69 15.82
CA PHE A 90 -5.70 4.71 14.91
C PHE A 90 -4.18 4.55 14.73
N PHE A 91 -3.73 4.39 13.49
CA PHE A 91 -2.33 4.21 13.12
C PHE A 91 -1.87 5.26 12.13
N VAL A 92 -0.62 5.67 12.29
CA VAL A 92 0.16 6.39 11.28
C VAL A 92 1.18 5.42 10.72
N ASP A 93 0.99 5.06 9.46
CA ASP A 93 1.76 4.04 8.77
C ASP A 93 2.66 4.67 7.69
N TRP A 94 3.87 4.15 7.57
CA TRP A 94 4.66 4.27 6.36
C TRP A 94 4.36 3.07 5.46
N VAL A 95 4.13 3.35 4.18
CA VAL A 95 3.80 2.35 3.15
C VAL A 95 4.81 2.45 2.01
N HIS A 96 5.40 1.33 1.63
CA HIS A 96 6.27 1.23 0.47
C HIS A 96 5.65 0.32 -0.59
N HIS A 97 5.55 0.82 -1.82
CA HIS A 97 5.08 0.04 -2.97
C HIS A 97 6.28 -0.44 -3.79
N TYR A 98 6.36 -1.74 -4.03
CA TYR A 98 7.39 -2.32 -4.90
C TYR A 98 6.98 -2.20 -6.37
N THR A 99 7.93 -2.44 -7.26
CA THR A 99 7.67 -2.50 -8.71
C THR A 99 6.58 -3.52 -9.01
N SER A 100 5.60 -3.12 -9.80
CA SER A 100 4.57 -4.03 -10.26
C SER A 100 5.19 -5.17 -11.05
N THR A 101 4.86 -6.40 -10.68
CA THR A 101 5.23 -7.57 -11.46
C THR A 101 4.13 -7.83 -12.48
N ASN A 102 4.51 -7.99 -13.75
CA ASN A 102 3.66 -8.70 -14.70
C ASN A 102 3.64 -10.12 -14.15
N GLY A 103 2.57 -10.50 -13.44
CA GLY A 103 2.51 -11.75 -12.68
C GLY A 103 3.17 -12.86 -13.47
N GLY A 104 4.28 -13.41 -12.95
CA GLY A 104 5.27 -14.21 -13.70
C GLY A 104 4.74 -15.53 -14.30
N PHE A 105 3.43 -15.73 -14.30
CA PHE A 105 2.69 -16.81 -14.92
C PHE A 105 1.69 -16.22 -15.91
N SER A 106 1.71 -16.74 -17.15
CA SER A 106 0.74 -16.40 -18.19
C SER A 106 -0.69 -16.47 -17.65
N GLY A 107 -1.40 -15.32 -17.66
CA GLY A 107 -2.81 -15.23 -17.25
C GLY A 107 -3.10 -14.60 -15.89
N LEU A 108 -2.09 -14.25 -15.08
CA LEU A 108 -2.32 -13.52 -13.82
C LEU A 108 -2.34 -11.99 -14.03
N PRO A 109 -3.21 -11.25 -13.32
CA PRO A 109 -3.26 -9.80 -13.41
C PRO A 109 -1.99 -9.14 -12.85
N LYS A 110 -1.72 -7.91 -13.29
CA LYS A 110 -0.67 -7.06 -12.72
C LYS A 110 -0.85 -6.97 -11.21
N VAL A 111 0.23 -7.14 -10.44
CA VAL A 111 0.18 -7.03 -8.98
C VAL A 111 1.34 -6.17 -8.48
N THR A 112 1.04 -5.31 -7.51
CA THR A 112 2.01 -4.45 -6.84
C THR A 112 2.12 -4.88 -5.38
N PRO A 113 3.25 -5.50 -4.98
CA PRO A 113 3.50 -5.79 -3.57
C PRO A 113 3.68 -4.51 -2.77
N LEU A 114 3.27 -4.53 -1.50
CA LEU A 114 3.45 -3.43 -0.57
C LEU A 114 3.93 -3.91 0.79
N LEU A 115 4.72 -3.07 1.44
CA LEU A 115 5.14 -3.20 2.84
C LEU A 115 4.54 -2.06 3.65
N ILE A 116 4.08 -2.36 4.86
CA ILE A 116 3.43 -1.38 5.75
C ILE A 116 4.04 -1.51 7.14
N GLY A 117 4.34 -0.38 7.77
CA GLY A 117 4.73 -0.36 9.17
C GLY A 117 4.41 0.97 9.81
N GLY A 118 3.93 0.95 11.05
CA GLY A 118 3.45 2.15 11.70
C GLY A 118 3.33 2.03 13.21
N VAL A 119 2.98 3.15 13.82
CA VAL A 119 2.72 3.28 15.25
C VAL A 119 1.37 3.93 15.46
N GLY A 120 0.73 3.63 16.57
CA GLY A 120 -0.65 4.03 16.78
C GLY A 120 -1.12 3.94 18.21
N ALA A 121 -2.37 4.37 18.38
CA ALA A 121 -3.12 4.25 19.61
C ALA A 121 -4.26 3.27 19.41
N ILE A 122 -4.49 2.41 20.40
CA ILE A 122 -5.48 1.33 20.37
C ILE A 122 -6.39 1.55 21.58
N ASN A 123 -7.67 1.80 21.32
CA ASN A 123 -8.68 1.90 22.36
C ASN A 123 -9.44 0.58 22.42
N GLU A 124 -9.45 -0.05 23.59
CA GLU A 124 -10.21 -1.27 23.86
C GLU A 124 -11.37 -0.94 24.80
N ASP A 125 -12.57 -1.40 24.44
CA ASP A 125 -13.77 -1.41 25.29
C ASP A 125 -14.09 -2.87 25.59
N VAL A 126 -13.75 -3.30 26.81
CA VAL A 126 -13.95 -4.65 27.32
C VAL A 126 -14.81 -4.56 28.56
N ASP A 127 -15.94 -5.26 28.57
CA ASP A 127 -16.94 -5.22 29.66
C ASP A 127 -17.45 -3.81 30.08
N GLY A 128 -17.29 -2.81 29.20
CA GLY A 128 -17.68 -1.42 29.48
C GLY A 128 -16.58 -0.56 30.09
N ASP A 129 -15.38 -1.10 30.27
CA ASP A 129 -14.19 -0.35 30.66
C ASP A 129 -13.36 0.00 29.42
N GLU A 130 -13.20 1.31 29.18
CA GLU A 130 -12.42 1.85 28.06
C GLU A 130 -10.96 2.08 28.47
N ASN A 131 -10.01 1.45 27.78
CA ASN A 131 -8.58 1.61 27.99
C ASN A 131 -7.85 2.00 26.70
N LEU A 132 -6.98 3.01 26.81
CA LEU A 132 -6.13 3.48 25.71
C LEU A 132 -4.72 2.92 25.85
N HIS A 133 -4.25 2.27 24.80
CA HIS A 133 -2.92 1.69 24.67
C HIS A 133 -2.15 2.31 23.51
N PHE A 134 -0.83 2.17 23.55
CA PHE A 134 0.03 2.47 22.41
C PHE A 134 0.53 1.17 21.80
N GLY A 135 0.75 1.19 20.49
CA GLY A 135 1.12 0.00 19.76
C GLY A 135 1.89 0.28 18.49
N GLY A 136 2.42 -0.80 17.93
CA GLY A 136 3.06 -0.83 16.61
C GLY A 136 2.29 -1.78 15.70
N SER A 137 2.35 -1.54 14.40
CA SER A 137 1.89 -2.51 13.41
C SER A 137 2.91 -2.68 12.30
N ALA A 138 3.04 -3.90 11.80
CA ALA A 138 3.88 -4.21 10.64
C ALA A 138 3.17 -5.24 9.79
N GLY A 139 3.28 -5.12 8.47
CA GLY A 139 2.54 -5.97 7.56
C GLY A 139 3.00 -5.86 6.13
N ALA A 140 2.39 -6.69 5.30
CA ALA A 140 2.61 -6.69 3.87
C ALA A 140 1.28 -6.89 3.15
N GLY A 141 1.24 -6.52 1.88
CA GLY A 141 0.03 -6.64 1.10
C GLY A 141 0.29 -6.74 -0.39
N LEU A 142 -0.82 -6.85 -1.11
CA LEU A 142 -0.86 -6.90 -2.56
C LEU A 142 -1.94 -5.93 -3.04
N LEU A 143 -1.61 -5.19 -4.08
CA LEU A 143 -2.50 -4.28 -4.76
C LEU A 143 -2.73 -4.78 -6.20
N PHE A 144 -3.99 -5.01 -6.53
CA PHE A 144 -4.45 -5.51 -7.82
C PHE A 144 -5.24 -4.40 -8.54
N PRO A 145 -4.67 -3.79 -9.59
CA PRO A 145 -5.38 -2.82 -10.41
C PRO A 145 -6.66 -3.39 -11.00
N LEU A 146 -7.75 -2.64 -10.86
CA LEU A 146 -9.03 -2.94 -11.48
C LEU A 146 -9.21 -2.04 -12.72
N PRO A 147 -9.94 -2.51 -13.75
CA PRO A 147 -10.09 -1.77 -15.01
C PRO A 147 -10.98 -0.52 -14.90
N TRP A 148 -11.65 -0.31 -13.77
CA TRP A 148 -12.62 0.77 -13.58
C TRP A 148 -12.04 1.93 -12.79
N HIS A 149 -11.97 3.11 -13.42
CA HIS A 149 -11.70 4.38 -12.74
C HIS A 149 -10.43 4.42 -11.87
N GLY A 150 -9.42 3.58 -12.19
CA GLY A 150 -8.18 3.49 -11.42
C GLY A 150 -8.32 2.84 -10.04
N LEU A 151 -9.47 2.22 -9.74
CA LEU A 151 -9.67 1.46 -8.51
C LEU A 151 -8.66 0.32 -8.41
N ALA A 152 -8.34 -0.07 -7.18
CA ALA A 152 -7.57 -1.28 -6.94
C ALA A 152 -8.18 -2.12 -5.82
N LEU A 153 -8.18 -3.43 -5.98
CA LEU A 153 -8.36 -4.34 -4.86
C LEU A 153 -7.05 -4.37 -4.08
N ARG A 154 -7.11 -4.18 -2.76
CA ARG A 154 -5.94 -4.23 -1.88
C ARG A 154 -6.20 -5.22 -0.77
N THR A 155 -5.22 -6.10 -0.57
CA THR A 155 -5.20 -7.10 0.49
C THR A 155 -3.99 -6.86 1.39
N GLU A 156 -4.16 -6.98 2.69
CA GLU A 156 -3.09 -6.79 3.66
C GLU A 156 -3.12 -7.87 4.73
N ALA A 157 -1.94 -8.29 5.17
CA ALA A 157 -1.75 -9.05 6.39
C ALA A 157 -0.90 -8.19 7.34
N ARG A 158 -1.39 -7.95 8.55
CA ARG A 158 -0.73 -7.11 9.55
C ARG A 158 -0.58 -7.87 10.87
N ALA A 159 0.57 -7.73 11.52
CA ALA A 159 0.78 -8.01 12.92
C ALA A 159 0.66 -6.70 13.71
N GLN A 160 -0.14 -6.69 14.77
CA GLN A 160 -0.35 -5.55 15.66
C GLN A 160 0.19 -5.91 17.04
N LEU A 161 1.15 -5.12 17.50
CA LEU A 161 1.69 -5.18 18.85
C LEU A 161 1.01 -4.10 19.68
N GLN A 162 0.49 -4.47 20.84
CA GLN A 162 -0.09 -3.56 21.81
C GLN A 162 0.73 -3.62 23.09
N LEU A 163 1.25 -2.48 23.52
CA LEU A 163 1.86 -2.33 24.84
C LEU A 163 0.73 -2.26 25.85
N ASN A 164 0.61 -3.31 26.67
CA ASN A 164 -0.49 -3.48 27.59
C ASN A 164 0.03 -3.41 29.03
N ASP A 165 -0.64 -2.63 29.88
CA ASP A 165 -0.38 -2.57 31.31
C ASP A 165 -1.68 -2.67 32.15
N LYS A 166 -2.85 -2.83 31.48
CA LYS A 166 -4.18 -2.62 32.10
C LYS A 166 -5.28 -3.59 31.67
N SER A 167 -5.30 -4.05 30.42
CA SER A 167 -6.48 -4.73 29.84
C SER A 167 -6.43 -6.25 29.94
N VAL A 168 -5.23 -6.82 30.01
CA VAL A 168 -5.00 -8.25 30.29
C VAL A 168 -4.04 -8.38 31.47
N ALA A 169 -4.45 -9.12 32.50
CA ALA A 169 -3.64 -9.31 33.69
C ALA A 169 -2.46 -10.26 33.42
N GLY A 170 -1.22 -9.78 33.61
CA GLY A 170 -0.01 -10.60 33.53
C GLY A 170 0.69 -10.63 32.16
N GLU A 171 0.18 -9.90 31.17
CA GLU A 171 0.77 -9.80 29.83
C GLU A 171 1.10 -8.33 29.51
N ASP A 172 2.40 -8.03 29.38
CA ASP A 172 2.89 -6.67 29.09
C ASP A 172 2.80 -6.31 27.58
N LEU A 173 2.57 -7.31 26.74
CA LEU A 173 2.56 -7.19 25.28
C LEU A 173 1.53 -8.16 24.68
N LEU A 174 0.61 -7.63 23.88
CA LEU A 174 -0.36 -8.43 23.13
C LEU A 174 -0.03 -8.38 21.64
N LEU A 175 -0.13 -9.53 20.96
CA LEU A 175 0.14 -9.66 19.53
C LEU A 175 -1.08 -10.22 18.81
N ASP A 176 -1.74 -9.35 18.03
CA ASP A 176 -2.89 -9.71 17.20
C ASP A 176 -2.51 -9.72 15.72
N TYR A 177 -3.13 -10.59 14.93
CA TYR A 177 -2.97 -10.61 13.47
C TYR A 177 -4.26 -10.16 12.78
N ARG A 178 -4.12 -9.38 11.70
CA ARG A 178 -5.26 -8.94 10.88
C ARG A 178 -5.05 -9.24 9.42
N ILE A 179 -6.12 -9.67 8.77
CA ILE A 179 -6.24 -9.76 7.32
C ILE A 179 -7.27 -8.74 6.86
N ASN A 180 -6.85 -7.83 5.98
CA ASN A 180 -7.69 -6.81 5.39
C ASN A 180 -7.90 -7.11 3.92
N VAL A 181 -9.14 -6.96 3.45
CA VAL A 181 -9.48 -7.05 2.02
C VAL A 181 -10.42 -5.90 1.70
N GLY A 182 -10.06 -5.09 0.71
CA GLY A 182 -10.81 -3.86 0.43
C GLY A 182 -10.49 -3.20 -0.88
N LEU A 183 -11.16 -2.08 -1.10
CA LEU A 183 -10.99 -1.26 -2.29
C LEU A 183 -10.20 -0.02 -1.94
N GLN A 184 -9.19 0.27 -2.76
CA GLN A 184 -8.46 1.51 -2.75
C GLN A 184 -8.91 2.38 -3.93
N VAL A 185 -9.28 3.62 -3.60
CA VAL A 185 -9.78 4.63 -4.51
C VAL A 185 -8.72 5.72 -4.67
N PRO A 186 -8.12 5.90 -5.85
CA PRO A 186 -7.25 7.04 -6.08
C PRO A 186 -8.08 8.34 -6.06
N LEU A 187 -7.62 9.32 -5.30
CA LEU A 187 -8.27 10.62 -5.13
C LEU A 187 -7.75 11.63 -6.16
N TYR A 188 -7.63 11.20 -7.43
CA TYR A 188 -7.08 12.02 -8.51
C TYR A 188 -7.87 13.32 -8.76
N PHE A 189 -9.13 13.36 -8.34
CA PHE A 189 -10.04 14.49 -8.48
C PHE A 189 -9.83 15.61 -7.45
N LEU A 190 -8.97 15.42 -6.44
CA LEU A 190 -8.73 16.44 -5.42
C LEU A 190 -7.80 17.59 -5.88
N ARG A 191 -7.16 17.46 -7.05
CA ARG A 191 -6.23 18.47 -7.57
C ARG A 191 -6.54 18.82 -9.02
N GLU A 192 -6.96 20.06 -9.25
CA GLU A 192 -7.00 20.65 -10.60
C GLU A 192 -5.57 20.68 -11.19
N GLY A 193 -5.42 20.19 -12.41
CA GLY A 193 -4.12 20.01 -13.08
C GLY A 193 -3.55 18.59 -12.99
N GLY A 194 -4.21 17.67 -12.29
CA GLY A 194 -3.79 16.27 -12.14
C GLY A 194 -2.65 16.08 -11.15
N PHE A 195 -2.29 14.81 -10.93
CA PHE A 195 -1.12 14.43 -10.16
C PHE A 195 0.03 14.14 -11.12
N ASN A 196 1.27 14.45 -10.71
CA ASN A 196 2.45 14.11 -11.50
C ASN A 196 2.40 12.59 -11.76
N THR A 197 2.12 12.20 -12.99
CA THR A 197 2.41 10.85 -13.42
C THR A 197 3.92 10.73 -13.40
N ALA A 198 4.48 9.66 -12.82
CA ALA A 198 5.84 9.28 -13.18
C ALA A 198 5.88 9.33 -14.70
N ALA A 199 6.75 10.17 -15.27
CA ALA A 199 6.84 10.28 -16.72
C ALA A 199 6.92 8.85 -17.23
N PRO A 200 6.06 8.41 -18.18
CA PRO A 200 6.35 7.17 -18.88
C PRO A 200 7.81 7.31 -19.29
N ALA A 201 8.69 6.41 -18.85
CA ALA A 201 10.10 6.49 -19.18
C ALA A 201 10.15 6.75 -20.68
N GLU A 202 10.54 7.98 -21.04
CA GLU A 202 10.33 8.44 -22.39
C GLU A 202 11.30 7.65 -23.27
N CYS A 203 10.84 6.54 -23.85
CA CYS A 203 11.39 6.06 -25.11
C CYS A 203 10.78 6.99 -26.20
N SER A 204 11.14 8.28 -26.14
CA SER A 204 11.06 9.24 -27.23
C SER A 204 12.50 9.28 -27.79
N ILE A 205 12.81 8.64 -28.91
CA ILE A 205 12.51 9.10 -30.27
C ILE A 205 12.90 7.94 -31.20
N ALA A 206 12.10 7.63 -32.21
CA ALA A 206 12.54 6.83 -33.35
C ALA A 206 13.48 7.69 -34.21
N VAL A 207 14.80 7.56 -34.01
CA VAL A 207 15.76 7.99 -35.03
C VAL A 207 15.86 6.85 -36.02
N VAL A 208 15.34 7.07 -37.23
CA VAL A 208 15.59 6.16 -38.37
C VAL A 208 17.04 6.38 -38.81
N ASP A 209 17.96 5.54 -38.36
CA ASP A 209 19.22 5.32 -39.06
C ASP A 209 18.94 4.42 -40.29
N PRO A 210 19.46 4.74 -41.49
CA PRO A 210 19.32 3.89 -42.68
C PRO A 210 19.90 2.46 -42.54
N SER A 211 20.64 2.15 -41.48
CA SER A 211 21.36 0.88 -41.31
C SER A 211 20.67 -0.19 -40.44
N GLY A 212 19.49 0.09 -39.86
CA GLY A 212 18.57 -0.97 -39.39
C GLY A 212 18.92 -1.67 -38.08
N ALA A 213 19.50 -0.98 -37.09
CA ALA A 213 19.59 -1.50 -35.73
C ALA A 213 18.31 -1.15 -34.92
N ARG A 214 17.63 -2.16 -34.38
CA ARG A 214 16.48 -1.98 -33.46
C ARG A 214 16.97 -1.54 -32.10
N GLN A 215 16.35 -0.50 -31.55
CA GLN A 215 16.56 -0.09 -30.17
C GLN A 215 15.39 -0.63 -29.32
N ASP A 216 15.68 -1.68 -28.56
CA ASP A 216 14.80 -2.15 -27.49
C ASP A 216 15.29 -1.48 -26.19
N CYS A 217 14.39 -0.98 -25.34
CA CYS A 217 14.71 -0.09 -24.22
C CYS A 217 15.51 -0.82 -23.08
N SER A 218 15.87 -2.09 -23.28
CA SER A 218 16.70 -2.91 -22.40
C SER A 218 18.06 -3.31 -22.96
N VAL A 219 18.44 -2.85 -24.16
CA VAL A 219 19.73 -3.19 -24.78
C VAL A 219 20.86 -2.37 -24.15
N ASP A 220 21.97 -3.05 -23.93
CA ASP A 220 23.29 -2.52 -23.58
C ASP A 220 24.24 -3.08 -24.64
N SER A 221 24.58 -2.24 -25.62
CA SER A 221 25.21 -2.62 -26.88
C SER A 221 26.72 -2.86 -26.74
N ASP A 222 27.40 -2.10 -25.89
CA ASP A 222 28.83 -2.24 -25.62
C ASP A 222 29.14 -3.02 -24.33
N ARG A 223 28.10 -3.33 -23.54
CA ARG A 223 28.12 -4.22 -22.38
C ARG A 223 28.97 -3.69 -21.25
N ASP A 224 28.96 -2.38 -21.07
CA ASP A 224 29.65 -1.72 -19.96
C ASP A 224 28.83 -1.69 -18.66
N GLY A 225 27.56 -2.14 -18.71
CA GLY A 225 26.63 -2.20 -17.58
C GLY A 225 25.64 -1.04 -17.54
N VAL A 226 25.71 -0.10 -18.47
CA VAL A 226 24.77 1.00 -18.65
C VAL A 226 23.98 0.77 -19.94
N LYS A 227 22.64 0.78 -19.83
CA LYS A 227 21.78 0.56 -21.01
C LYS A 227 21.94 1.70 -22.01
N ASP A 228 21.82 1.41 -23.30
CA ASP A 228 22.04 2.36 -24.40
C ASP A 228 21.25 3.68 -24.27
N HIS A 229 20.07 3.64 -23.64
CA HIS A 229 19.24 4.84 -23.44
C HIS A 229 19.72 5.74 -22.29
N ALA A 230 20.54 5.21 -21.38
CA ALA A 230 21.10 5.90 -20.23
C ALA A 230 22.61 6.14 -20.36
N ASP A 231 23.24 5.60 -21.40
CA ASP A 231 24.66 5.71 -21.68
C ASP A 231 24.99 6.99 -22.46
N GLN A 232 25.91 7.79 -21.91
CA GLN A 232 26.41 9.02 -22.51
C GLN A 232 27.70 8.82 -23.31
N CYS A 233 28.35 7.67 -23.16
CA CYS A 233 29.65 7.32 -23.74
C CYS A 233 29.57 6.00 -24.52
N PRO A 234 28.84 5.94 -25.65
CA PRO A 234 28.69 4.70 -26.40
C PRO A 234 30.02 4.17 -26.93
N ALA A 235 30.15 2.85 -26.92
CA ALA A 235 31.34 2.10 -27.29
C ALA A 235 32.48 2.20 -26.26
N THR A 236 32.14 2.15 -24.97
CA THR A 236 33.11 1.99 -23.89
C THR A 236 33.95 0.72 -24.12
N PRO A 237 35.30 0.77 -24.06
CA PRO A 237 36.12 -0.42 -24.19
C PRO A 237 35.85 -1.44 -23.08
N ALA A 238 35.75 -2.71 -23.47
CA ALA A 238 35.52 -3.81 -22.52
C ALA A 238 36.55 -3.82 -21.38
N GLY A 239 36.06 -3.86 -20.14
CA GLY A 239 36.89 -3.88 -18.92
C GLY A 239 37.20 -2.51 -18.32
N VAL A 240 36.69 -1.41 -18.91
CA VAL A 240 36.74 -0.07 -18.31
C VAL A 240 35.64 0.05 -17.25
N VAL A 241 36.00 0.60 -16.08
CA VAL A 241 35.02 0.91 -15.03
C VAL A 241 34.32 2.21 -15.39
N VAL A 242 33.00 2.15 -15.56
CA VAL A 242 32.17 3.31 -15.88
C VAL A 242 31.38 3.79 -14.68
N LYS A 243 31.07 5.09 -14.68
CA LYS A 243 30.11 5.69 -13.74
C LYS A 243 28.67 5.38 -14.18
N ALA A 244 27.68 5.81 -13.38
CA ALA A 244 26.26 5.57 -13.65
C ALA A 244 25.74 6.16 -14.99
N ASN A 245 26.53 6.97 -15.67
CA ASN A 245 26.23 7.54 -16.99
C ASN A 245 27.00 6.87 -18.14
N GLY A 246 27.71 5.77 -17.91
CA GLY A 246 28.47 5.03 -18.93
C GLY A 246 29.86 5.60 -19.23
N CYS A 247 30.26 6.70 -18.58
CA CYS A 247 31.55 7.34 -18.84
C CYS A 247 32.61 7.02 -17.74
N PRO A 248 33.92 6.96 -18.10
CA PRO A 248 35.03 6.84 -17.14
C PRO A 248 35.12 7.96 -16.11
#